data_AF-A0A933WDC2-F1
#
_entry.id   AF-A0A933WDC2-F1
#
_cell.length_a   1.000
_cell.length_b   1.000
_cell.length_c   1.000
_cell.angle_alpha   90.00
_cell.angle_beta   90.00
_cell.angle_gamma   90.00
#
_symmetry.space_group_name_H-M   'P 1'
#
loop_
_entity.id
_entity.type
_entity.pdbx_description
1 polymer ?
#
loop_
_entity_poly.entity_id
_entity_poly.type
_entity_poly.pdbx_seq_one_letter_code
_entity_poly.pdbx_strand_id
1 'polypeptide(L)'
;MKADKKIITAFIILAFILLVLNIVSYAAEDSLKKAMEKYEIHRYSEGISLLRKEIDGRQKDELVLPYFMLGRFYLKEAELYRTMYETSLMTTNDYLIKLNSVRTGKKSKYLPYFMGLLYLETKQVKKAIASLQQFVNSNSVDTVLKEKAMLKLGAAYYISGDRKKADDIWAQVTASDEEVIAEKGYIFARLNIRLKDAVDMAQNAVNLSQKNNAKNHPKIYRETAFVYYKNDMVDAAIELLDKMPLNEPDMVDNIERNKALRFYDISVMADISAIYYYAASKYFNKVMNLRGREKYEDLIRFYLSEISYRLNMYDEAVREINTFLKSNKLDARYNKRIRVLLAACYYKKNNRKQAFEIWDEIVNKNLQDDSSVSAVMDTYAELNVDAASILKLIEGQTVSKDEKKMKPYYNSLGGLYYSRKDYEKSVQAFELVRDKANKNKLEANDPVFLIRLANSYYRLKKYSEALEIFFELGKAYPVVRQIQDTIQGVYSADEKGSGDVRIY
;
A
#
# COMPACT_ATOMS: atom_id res chain seq x y z
N MET A 1 35.52 -29.95 53.53
CA MET A 1 35.72 -28.67 52.80
C MET A 1 35.68 -28.83 51.25
N LYS A 2 34.80 -29.65 50.67
CA LYS A 2 34.61 -29.75 49.20
C LYS A 2 33.17 -29.46 48.73
N ALA A 3 32.24 -29.19 49.66
CA ALA A 3 30.84 -28.90 49.35
C ALA A 3 30.57 -27.43 48.98
N ASP A 4 31.41 -26.49 49.43
CA ASP A 4 31.12 -25.05 49.27
C ASP A 4 31.35 -24.49 47.86
N LYS A 5 32.32 -25.03 47.09
CA LYS A 5 32.60 -24.48 45.75
C LYS A 5 31.44 -24.65 44.77
N LYS A 6 30.72 -25.78 44.80
CA LYS A 6 29.58 -26.01 43.88
C LYS A 6 28.38 -25.11 44.20
N ILE A 7 28.12 -24.85 45.48
CA ILE A 7 27.01 -23.99 45.92
C ILE A 7 27.32 -22.52 45.55
N ILE A 8 28.56 -22.08 45.77
CA ILE A 8 29.00 -20.73 45.39
C ILE A 8 28.94 -20.54 43.86
N THR A 9 29.39 -21.52 43.07
CA THR A 9 29.30 -21.44 41.59
C THR A 9 27.85 -21.43 41.10
N ALA A 10 26.95 -22.22 41.70
CA ALA A 10 25.53 -22.20 41.34
C ALA A 10 24.87 -20.86 41.70
N PHE A 11 25.24 -20.24 42.82
CA PHE A 11 24.72 -18.93 43.22
C PHE A 11 25.20 -17.80 42.30
N ILE A 12 26.47 -17.83 41.88
CA ILE A 12 27.02 -16.86 40.93
C ILE A 12 26.36 -17.00 39.56
N ILE A 13 26.13 -18.23 39.08
CA ILE A 13 25.43 -18.47 37.81
C ILE A 13 23.98 -17.98 37.91
N LEU A 14 23.27 -18.25 39.00
CA LEU A 14 21.89 -17.80 39.20
C LEU A 14 21.80 -16.27 39.31
N ALA A 15 22.72 -15.62 40.03
CA ALA A 15 22.80 -14.17 40.14
C ALA A 15 23.15 -13.50 38.80
N PHE A 16 24.05 -14.11 38.02
CA PHE A 16 24.38 -13.63 36.68
C PHE A 16 23.20 -13.81 35.71
N ILE A 17 22.48 -14.93 35.79
CA ILE A 17 21.24 -15.14 35.03
C ILE A 17 20.19 -14.11 35.43
N LEU A 18 19.97 -13.84 36.72
CA LEU A 18 19.01 -12.83 37.18
C LEU A 18 19.41 -11.40 36.78
N LEU A 19 20.71 -11.07 36.80
CA LEU A 19 21.22 -9.78 36.33
C LEU A 19 21.03 -9.62 34.83
N VAL A 20 21.35 -10.66 34.04
CA VAL A 20 21.15 -10.68 32.59
C VAL A 20 19.65 -10.61 32.25
N LEU A 21 18.79 -11.34 32.97
CA LEU A 21 17.33 -11.28 32.80
C LEU A 21 16.76 -9.89 33.11
N ASN A 22 17.26 -9.22 34.16
CA ASN A 22 16.84 -7.84 34.50
C ASN A 22 17.32 -6.80 33.46
N ILE A 23 18.54 -6.95 32.93
CA ILE A 23 19.06 -6.06 31.87
C ILE A 23 18.28 -6.26 30.56
N VAL A 24 17.94 -7.51 30.22
CA VAL A 24 17.14 -7.85 29.03
C VAL A 24 15.71 -7.32 29.18
N SER A 25 15.08 -7.45 30.35
CA SER A 25 13.74 -6.91 30.61
C SER A 25 13.68 -5.38 30.47
N TYR A 26 14.68 -4.66 30.99
CA TYR A 26 14.74 -3.19 30.90
C TYR A 26 15.03 -2.71 29.47
N ALA A 27 15.93 -3.39 28.73
CA ALA A 27 16.23 -3.08 27.34
C ALA A 27 15.05 -3.36 26.38
N ALA A 28 14.22 -4.36 26.71
CA ALA A 28 13.03 -4.70 25.94
C ALA A 28 11.89 -3.69 26.15
N GLU A 29 11.69 -3.16 27.37
CA GLU A 29 10.74 -2.06 27.63
C GLU A 29 11.15 -0.75 26.92
N ASP A 30 12.46 -0.47 26.81
CA ASP A 30 12.99 0.69 26.09
C ASP A 30 12.76 0.60 24.57
N SER A 31 12.87 -0.60 23.99
CA SER A 31 12.64 -0.85 22.55
C SER A 31 11.18 -0.60 22.15
N LEU A 32 10.23 -1.04 22.98
CA LEU A 32 8.79 -0.85 22.72
C LEU A 32 8.41 0.62 22.77
N LYS A 33 8.96 1.34 23.75
CA LYS A 33 8.78 2.79 23.88
C LYS A 33 9.32 3.53 22.65
N LYS A 34 10.55 3.22 22.23
CA LYS A 34 11.15 3.77 21.01
C LYS A 34 10.32 3.46 19.77
N ALA A 35 9.78 2.24 19.65
CA ALA A 35 8.89 1.90 18.56
C ALA A 35 7.63 2.78 18.61
N MET A 36 6.95 2.91 19.75
CA MET A 36 5.78 3.79 19.88
C MET A 36 6.09 5.24 19.54
N GLU A 37 7.26 5.78 19.91
CA GLU A 37 7.69 7.11 19.48
C GLU A 37 7.78 7.22 17.95
N LYS A 38 8.32 6.20 17.27
CA LYS A 38 8.35 6.13 15.80
C LYS A 38 6.96 6.08 15.16
N TYR A 39 5.98 5.48 15.85
CA TYR A 39 4.58 5.49 15.40
C TYR A 39 4.03 6.92 15.32
N GLU A 40 4.26 7.71 16.38
CA GLU A 40 3.74 9.08 16.49
C GLU A 40 4.38 10.05 15.48
N ILE A 41 5.64 9.82 15.11
CA ILE A 41 6.34 10.64 14.10
C ILE A 41 6.29 10.03 12.69
N HIS A 42 5.38 9.09 12.44
CA HIS A 42 5.11 8.50 11.13
C HIS A 42 6.32 7.77 10.49
N ARG A 43 7.25 7.26 11.31
CA ARG A 43 8.42 6.46 10.91
C ARG A 43 8.12 4.97 11.05
N TYR A 44 7.14 4.49 10.29
CA TYR A 44 6.54 3.18 10.52
C TYR A 44 7.51 2.01 10.31
N SER A 45 8.24 1.99 9.20
CA SER A 45 9.26 0.97 8.90
C SER A 45 10.35 0.84 9.99
N GLU A 46 10.78 1.97 10.58
CA GLU A 46 11.72 1.95 11.71
C GLU A 46 11.11 1.30 12.95
N GLY A 47 9.85 1.62 13.27
CA GLY A 47 9.11 1.00 14.37
C GLY A 47 8.90 -0.50 14.18
N ILE A 48 8.61 -0.95 12.95
CA ILE A 48 8.51 -2.38 12.59
C ILE A 48 9.83 -3.11 12.88
N SER A 49 10.96 -2.53 12.45
CA SER A 49 12.28 -3.11 12.67
C SER A 49 12.61 -3.27 14.15
N LEU A 50 12.27 -2.27 14.97
CA LEU A 50 12.44 -2.33 16.43
C LEU A 50 11.57 -3.43 17.04
N LEU A 51 10.28 -3.48 16.72
CA LEU A 51 9.34 -4.46 17.29
C LEU A 51 9.66 -5.90 16.90
N ARG A 52 10.09 -6.16 15.65
CA ARG A 52 10.46 -7.52 15.22
C ARG A 52 11.62 -8.07 16.02
N LYS A 53 12.66 -7.27 16.27
CA LYS A 53 13.80 -7.64 17.12
C LYS A 53 13.39 -7.89 18.57
N GLU A 54 12.43 -7.12 19.05
CA GLU A 54 11.96 -7.23 20.43
C GLU A 54 11.09 -8.48 20.67
N ILE A 55 10.33 -8.91 19.66
CA ILE A 55 9.53 -10.14 19.72
C ILE A 55 10.43 -11.39 19.86
N ASP A 56 11.60 -11.37 19.23
CA ASP A 56 12.59 -12.43 19.29
C ASP A 56 13.19 -12.53 20.70
N GLY A 57 12.70 -13.48 21.50
CA GLY A 57 13.21 -13.76 22.85
C GLY A 57 12.24 -13.44 24.00
N ARG A 58 11.04 -12.92 23.71
CA ARG A 58 9.99 -12.71 24.71
C ARG A 58 9.18 -13.97 25.02
N GLN A 59 8.68 -14.05 26.26
CA GLN A 59 7.71 -15.09 26.66
C GLN A 59 6.32 -14.81 26.06
N LYS A 60 5.51 -15.85 25.87
CA LYS A 60 4.23 -15.75 25.13
C LYS A 60 3.24 -14.76 25.75
N ASP A 61 3.23 -14.61 27.07
CA ASP A 61 2.37 -13.71 27.83
C ASP A 61 2.77 -12.23 27.71
N GLU A 62 4.00 -11.94 27.28
CA GLU A 62 4.49 -10.58 27.04
C GLU A 62 4.23 -10.09 25.60
N LEU A 63 3.75 -10.97 24.71
CA LEU A 63 3.66 -10.67 23.27
C LEU A 63 2.40 -9.90 22.86
N VAL A 64 1.43 -9.71 23.76
CA VAL A 64 0.15 -9.07 23.46
C VAL A 64 0.34 -7.66 22.89
N LEU A 65 1.06 -6.79 23.60
CA LEU A 65 1.27 -5.40 23.18
C LEU A 65 2.23 -5.28 21.97
N PRO A 66 3.38 -5.98 21.93
CA PRO A 66 4.24 -5.97 20.75
C PRO A 66 3.53 -6.43 19.47
N TYR A 67 2.77 -7.53 19.50
CA TYR A 67 2.00 -7.97 18.33
C TYR A 67 0.88 -7.00 17.95
N PHE A 68 0.18 -6.42 18.94
CA PHE A 68 -0.84 -5.42 18.67
C PHE A 68 -0.24 -4.19 17.98
N MET A 69 0.89 -3.68 18.47
CA MET A 69 1.58 -2.54 17.86
C MET A 69 2.11 -2.90 16.47
N LEU A 70 2.72 -4.06 16.30
CA LEU A 70 3.22 -4.50 15.00
C LEU A 70 2.09 -4.61 13.96
N GLY A 71 0.91 -5.11 14.35
CA GLY A 71 -0.30 -5.10 13.53
C GLY A 71 -0.70 -3.68 13.11
N ARG A 72 -0.65 -2.71 14.02
CA ARG A 72 -0.95 -1.30 13.72
C ARG A 72 0.08 -0.65 12.80
N PHE A 73 1.37 -0.96 12.97
CA PHE A 73 2.41 -0.46 12.08
C PHE A 73 2.23 -0.97 10.65
N TYR A 74 2.01 -2.28 10.49
CA TYR A 74 1.72 -2.84 9.17
C TYR A 74 0.45 -2.26 8.56
N LEU A 75 -0.60 -2.01 9.35
CA LEU A 75 -1.80 -1.33 8.86
C LEU A 75 -1.46 0.07 8.31
N LYS A 76 -0.60 0.83 8.99
CA LYS A 76 -0.20 2.17 8.55
C LYS A 76 0.66 2.17 7.30
N GLU A 77 1.61 1.23 7.19
CA GLU A 77 2.36 1.00 5.95
C GLU A 77 1.41 0.60 4.80
N ALA A 78 0.47 -0.30 5.06
CA ALA A 78 -0.49 -0.74 4.05
C ALA A 78 -1.35 0.41 3.50
N GLU A 79 -1.85 1.29 4.37
CA GLU A 79 -2.59 2.50 4.02
C GLU A 79 -1.73 3.45 3.17
N LEU A 80 -0.49 3.68 3.58
CA LEU A 80 0.44 4.57 2.90
C LEU A 80 0.79 4.05 1.50
N TYR A 81 1.20 2.79 1.37
CA TYR A 81 1.49 2.16 0.08
C TYR A 81 0.27 2.11 -0.84
N ARG A 82 -0.93 1.95 -0.29
CA ARG A 82 -2.17 2.04 -1.08
C ARG A 82 -2.36 3.44 -1.66
N THR A 83 -2.19 4.49 -0.85
CA THR A 83 -2.33 5.87 -1.33
C THR A 83 -1.24 6.20 -2.37
N MET A 84 0.00 5.75 -2.16
CA MET A 84 1.06 5.89 -3.16
C MET A 84 0.72 5.14 -4.46
N TYR A 85 0.15 3.95 -4.37
CA TYR A 85 -0.33 3.20 -5.55
C TYR A 85 -1.37 3.98 -6.34
N GLU A 86 -2.39 4.54 -5.67
CA GLU A 86 -3.43 5.35 -6.33
C GLU A 86 -2.83 6.56 -7.04
N THR A 87 -1.87 7.25 -6.41
CA THR A 87 -1.11 8.34 -7.03
C THR A 87 -0.28 7.86 -8.23
N SER A 88 0.49 6.78 -8.06
CA SER A 88 1.34 6.21 -9.11
C SER A 88 0.54 5.78 -10.32
N LEU A 89 -0.63 5.17 -10.12
CA LEU A 89 -1.53 4.77 -11.18
C LEU A 89 -2.01 5.99 -11.99
N MET A 90 -2.36 7.07 -11.30
CA MET A 90 -2.74 8.35 -11.90
C MET A 90 -1.60 8.96 -12.71
N THR A 91 -0.42 9.16 -12.10
CA THR A 91 0.68 9.90 -12.74
C THR A 91 1.32 9.09 -13.85
N THR A 92 1.39 7.77 -13.70
CA THR A 92 1.84 6.86 -14.76
C THR A 92 0.87 6.86 -15.94
N ASN A 93 -0.44 6.83 -15.70
CA ASN A 93 -1.42 6.95 -16.78
C ASN A 93 -1.23 8.23 -17.59
N ASP A 94 -1.09 9.36 -16.91
CA ASP A 94 -0.89 10.66 -17.57
C ASP A 94 0.44 10.68 -18.35
N TYR A 95 1.52 10.16 -17.74
CA TYR A 95 2.84 10.04 -18.37
C TYR A 95 2.80 9.18 -19.64
N LEU A 96 2.20 7.99 -19.58
CA LEU A 96 2.12 7.08 -20.73
C LEU A 96 1.21 7.64 -21.84
N ILE A 97 0.13 8.34 -21.49
CA ILE A 97 -0.72 9.06 -22.47
C ILE A 97 0.11 10.14 -23.18
N LYS A 98 0.90 10.92 -22.45
CA LYS A 98 1.79 11.93 -23.05
C LYS A 98 2.79 11.28 -24.00
N LEU A 99 3.47 10.22 -23.58
CA LEU A 99 4.41 9.47 -24.45
C LEU A 99 3.73 8.92 -25.70
N ASN A 100 2.52 8.37 -25.58
CA ASN A 100 1.80 7.82 -26.73
C ASN A 100 1.34 8.89 -27.72
N SER A 101 1.08 10.10 -27.25
CA SER A 101 0.66 11.25 -28.06
C SER A 101 1.77 11.86 -28.92
N VAL A 102 3.04 11.55 -28.63
CA VAL A 102 4.19 12.03 -29.39
C VAL A 102 4.12 11.51 -30.83
N ARG A 103 4.07 12.43 -31.81
CA ARG A 103 3.94 12.12 -33.24
C ARG A 103 5.27 12.08 -34.00
N THR A 104 6.29 12.76 -33.47
CA THR A 104 7.60 12.95 -34.10
C THR A 104 8.67 12.41 -33.18
N GLY A 105 9.70 11.74 -33.69
CA GLY A 105 10.76 11.15 -32.87
C GLY A 105 10.63 9.65 -32.69
N LYS A 106 11.65 9.03 -32.08
CA LYS A 106 11.71 7.59 -31.86
C LYS A 106 10.82 7.21 -30.67
N LYS A 107 9.69 6.56 -30.94
CA LYS A 107 8.84 6.00 -29.89
C LYS A 107 9.59 4.93 -29.11
N SER A 108 9.39 4.90 -27.80
CA SER A 108 9.93 3.82 -26.97
C SER A 108 9.37 2.48 -27.39
N LYS A 109 10.25 1.49 -27.51
CA LYS A 109 9.84 0.11 -27.80
C LYS A 109 9.10 -0.54 -26.63
N TYR A 110 9.27 -0.02 -25.40
CA TYR A 110 8.63 -0.55 -24.19
C TYR A 110 7.25 0.05 -23.92
N LEU A 111 6.86 1.13 -24.60
CA LEU A 111 5.58 1.79 -24.38
C LEU A 111 4.37 0.84 -24.48
N PRO A 112 4.25 -0.05 -25.50
CA PRO A 112 3.13 -0.98 -25.56
C PRO A 112 3.08 -1.96 -24.38
N TYR A 113 4.23 -2.38 -23.84
CA TYR A 113 4.30 -3.25 -22.67
C TYR A 113 3.72 -2.55 -21.43
N PHE A 114 4.22 -1.37 -21.09
CA PHE A 114 3.77 -0.64 -19.89
C PHE A 114 2.33 -0.12 -20.02
N MET A 115 1.87 0.21 -21.24
CA MET A 115 0.44 0.47 -21.49
C MET A 115 -0.41 -0.78 -21.24
N GLY A 116 0.07 -1.95 -21.66
CA GLY A 116 -0.54 -3.24 -21.37
C GLY A 116 -0.72 -3.49 -19.87
N LEU A 117 0.33 -3.25 -19.07
CA LEU A 117 0.29 -3.36 -17.61
C LEU A 117 -0.71 -2.38 -16.99
N LEU A 118 -0.68 -1.11 -17.41
CA LEU A 118 -1.65 -0.10 -16.98
C LEU A 118 -3.10 -0.52 -17.25
N TYR A 119 -3.36 -1.07 -18.43
CA TYR A 119 -4.69 -1.54 -18.77
C TYR A 119 -5.11 -2.79 -18.00
N LEU A 120 -4.19 -3.67 -17.60
CA LEU A 120 -4.50 -4.77 -16.69
C LEU A 120 -4.89 -4.24 -15.30
N GLU A 121 -4.08 -3.37 -14.70
CA GLU A 121 -4.36 -2.82 -13.37
C GLU A 121 -5.66 -2.00 -13.34
N THR A 122 -5.96 -1.26 -14.41
CA THR A 122 -7.21 -0.50 -14.56
C THR A 122 -8.39 -1.33 -15.08
N LYS A 123 -8.24 -2.66 -15.18
CA LYS A 123 -9.27 -3.61 -15.64
C LYS A 123 -9.81 -3.35 -17.06
N GLN A 124 -9.06 -2.63 -17.90
CA GLN A 124 -9.35 -2.38 -19.31
C GLN A 124 -8.83 -3.53 -20.18
N VAL A 125 -9.30 -4.76 -19.92
CA VAL A 125 -8.71 -6.01 -20.43
C VAL A 125 -8.55 -6.05 -21.96
N LYS A 126 -9.52 -5.55 -22.72
CA LYS A 126 -9.43 -5.49 -24.20
C LYS A 126 -8.25 -4.64 -24.68
N LYS A 127 -8.01 -3.50 -24.05
CA LYS A 127 -6.88 -2.62 -24.39
C LYS A 127 -5.56 -3.25 -23.96
N ALA A 128 -5.54 -3.93 -22.80
CA ALA A 128 -4.36 -4.67 -22.34
C ALA A 128 -3.92 -5.73 -23.35
N ILE A 129 -4.86 -6.55 -23.83
CA ILE A 129 -4.61 -7.58 -24.86
C ILE A 129 -3.99 -6.95 -26.11
N ALA A 130 -4.58 -5.86 -26.63
CA ALA A 130 -4.09 -5.20 -27.83
C ALA A 130 -2.66 -4.67 -27.66
N SER A 131 -2.38 -3.98 -26.55
CA SER A 131 -1.06 -3.40 -26.28
C SER A 131 0.02 -4.47 -26.03
N LEU A 132 -0.30 -5.54 -25.30
CA LEU A 132 0.64 -6.64 -25.05
C LEU A 132 0.89 -7.48 -26.31
N GLN A 133 -0.14 -7.73 -27.13
CA GLN A 133 0.05 -8.42 -28.40
C GLN A 133 0.94 -7.61 -29.35
N GLN A 134 0.74 -6.28 -29.42
CA GLN A 134 1.62 -5.40 -30.19
C GLN A 134 3.08 -5.52 -29.72
N PHE A 135 3.31 -5.59 -28.41
CA PHE A 135 4.65 -5.76 -27.86
C PHE A 135 5.27 -7.11 -28.19
N VAL A 136 4.55 -8.22 -27.98
CA VAL A 136 5.02 -9.59 -28.25
C VAL A 136 5.36 -9.81 -29.73
N ASN A 137 4.64 -9.15 -30.64
CA ASN A 137 4.88 -9.24 -32.08
C ASN A 137 6.09 -8.39 -32.56
N SER A 138 6.72 -7.60 -31.68
CA SER A 138 7.89 -6.78 -32.01
C SER A 138 9.17 -7.61 -31.99
N ASN A 139 10.00 -7.48 -33.03
CA ASN A 139 11.30 -8.16 -33.13
C ASN A 139 12.46 -7.41 -32.43
N SER A 140 12.18 -6.27 -31.79
CA SER A 140 13.21 -5.36 -31.24
C SER A 140 13.48 -5.53 -29.74
N VAL A 141 12.87 -6.56 -29.13
CA VAL A 141 12.85 -6.79 -27.70
C VAL A 141 13.59 -8.07 -27.37
N ASP A 142 14.31 -8.04 -26.25
CA ASP A 142 14.94 -9.21 -25.65
C ASP A 142 13.92 -10.35 -25.36
N THR A 143 14.42 -11.59 -25.37
CA THR A 143 13.61 -12.81 -25.23
C THR A 143 12.95 -12.90 -23.86
N VAL A 144 13.66 -12.59 -22.77
CA VAL A 144 13.14 -12.66 -21.40
C VAL A 144 11.95 -11.70 -21.24
N LEU A 145 12.10 -10.45 -21.67
CA LEU A 145 11.01 -9.48 -21.59
C LEU A 145 9.81 -9.85 -22.47
N LYS A 146 10.07 -10.46 -23.64
CA LYS A 146 9.01 -10.97 -24.51
C LYS A 146 8.23 -12.10 -23.83
N GLU A 147 8.90 -13.04 -23.17
CA GLU A 147 8.24 -14.11 -22.41
C GLU A 147 7.42 -13.56 -21.23
N LYS A 148 7.95 -12.58 -20.46
CA LYS A 148 7.18 -11.89 -19.41
C LYS A 148 5.92 -11.22 -19.97
N ALA A 149 6.02 -10.59 -21.12
CA ALA A 149 4.87 -10.01 -21.80
C ALA A 149 3.85 -11.07 -22.26
N MET A 150 4.30 -12.24 -22.71
CA MET A 150 3.42 -13.37 -23.04
C MET A 150 2.69 -13.88 -21.79
N LEU A 151 3.36 -13.98 -20.64
CA LEU A 151 2.71 -14.36 -19.37
C LEU A 151 1.58 -13.37 -18.99
N LYS A 152 1.84 -12.07 -19.09
CA LYS A 152 0.83 -11.00 -18.86
C LYS A 152 -0.29 -11.03 -19.89
N LEU A 153 0.02 -11.34 -21.15
CA LEU A 153 -0.98 -11.49 -22.22
C LEU A 153 -1.90 -12.68 -21.95
N GLY A 154 -1.35 -13.82 -21.53
CA GLY A 154 -2.12 -14.98 -21.09
C GLY A 154 -3.01 -14.63 -19.90
N ALA A 155 -2.50 -13.85 -18.93
CA ALA A 155 -3.31 -13.35 -17.82
C ALA A 155 -4.47 -12.46 -18.29
N ALA A 156 -4.24 -11.59 -19.28
CA ALA A 156 -5.28 -10.77 -19.87
C ALA A 156 -6.39 -11.63 -20.52
N TYR A 157 -6.01 -12.67 -21.27
CA TYR A 157 -6.98 -13.61 -21.86
C TYR A 157 -7.73 -14.42 -20.81
N TYR A 158 -7.06 -14.85 -19.74
CA TYR A 158 -7.69 -15.55 -18.63
C TYR A 158 -8.75 -14.67 -17.95
N ILE A 159 -8.42 -13.42 -17.64
CA ILE A 159 -9.35 -12.45 -17.05
C ILE A 159 -10.52 -12.15 -18.00
N SER A 160 -10.31 -12.14 -19.32
CA SER A 160 -11.40 -11.98 -20.28
C SER A 160 -12.28 -13.22 -20.46
N GLY A 161 -11.94 -14.35 -19.83
CA GLY A 161 -12.68 -15.61 -19.90
C GLY A 161 -12.22 -16.57 -21.01
N ASP A 162 -11.21 -16.20 -21.80
CA ASP A 162 -10.65 -17.05 -22.86
C ASP A 162 -9.51 -17.90 -22.29
N ARG A 163 -9.90 -18.90 -21.48
CA ARG A 163 -8.94 -19.76 -20.75
C ARG A 163 -8.07 -20.59 -21.68
N LYS A 164 -8.64 -21.08 -22.78
CA LYS A 164 -7.89 -21.90 -23.76
C LYS A 164 -6.74 -21.08 -24.34
N LYS A 165 -7.01 -19.86 -24.79
CA LYS A 165 -5.97 -18.99 -25.33
C LYS A 165 -4.92 -18.59 -24.29
N ALA A 166 -5.33 -18.40 -23.04
CA ALA A 166 -4.39 -18.16 -21.94
C ALA A 166 -3.42 -19.35 -21.76
N ASP A 167 -3.96 -20.57 -21.68
CA ASP A 167 -3.16 -21.80 -21.56
C ASP A 167 -2.24 -22.01 -22.77
N ASP A 168 -2.74 -21.81 -24.00
CA ASP A 168 -1.95 -21.92 -25.24
C ASP A 168 -0.77 -20.93 -25.27
N ILE A 169 -0.95 -19.71 -24.73
CA ILE A 169 0.11 -18.71 -24.63
C ILE A 169 1.11 -19.08 -23.53
N TRP A 170 0.64 -19.50 -22.36
CA TRP A 170 1.52 -19.90 -21.25
C TRP A 170 2.33 -21.17 -21.56
N ALA A 171 1.83 -22.04 -22.43
CA ALA A 171 2.55 -23.23 -22.91
C ALA A 171 3.70 -22.90 -23.87
N GLN A 172 3.64 -21.75 -24.55
CA GLN A 172 4.73 -21.29 -25.43
C GLN A 172 5.89 -20.66 -24.67
N VAL A 173 5.70 -20.34 -23.38
CA VAL A 173 6.76 -19.76 -22.54
C VAL A 173 7.62 -20.89 -21.96
N THR A 174 8.90 -20.89 -22.31
CA THR A 174 9.84 -21.96 -21.95
C THR A 174 10.21 -21.91 -20.46
N ALA A 175 10.20 -20.72 -19.86
CA ALA A 175 10.46 -20.47 -18.44
C ALA A 175 11.79 -21.10 -17.95
N SER A 176 12.88 -20.92 -18.71
CA SER A 176 14.22 -21.33 -18.28
C SER A 176 14.97 -20.26 -17.49
N ASP A 177 14.60 -18.99 -17.67
CA ASP A 177 15.18 -17.84 -16.98
C ASP A 177 14.49 -17.60 -15.62
N GLU A 178 15.27 -17.32 -14.58
CA GLU A 178 14.75 -17.14 -13.22
C GLU A 178 13.70 -16.01 -13.09
N GLU A 179 13.79 -14.93 -13.87
CA GLU A 179 12.76 -13.87 -13.85
C GLU A 179 11.45 -14.35 -14.49
N VAL A 180 11.53 -15.15 -15.55
CA VAL A 180 10.35 -15.68 -16.24
C VAL A 180 9.63 -16.70 -15.35
N ILE A 181 10.40 -17.53 -14.62
CA ILE A 181 9.85 -18.47 -13.63
C ILE A 181 9.14 -17.71 -12.51
N ALA A 182 9.78 -16.69 -11.93
CA ALA A 182 9.19 -15.86 -10.88
C ALA A 182 7.91 -15.17 -11.35
N GLU A 183 7.94 -14.56 -12.54
CA GLU A 183 6.79 -13.90 -13.16
C GLU A 183 5.62 -14.89 -13.38
N LYS A 184 5.90 -16.12 -13.82
CA LYS A 184 4.86 -17.13 -14.03
C LYS A 184 4.18 -17.52 -12.73
N GLY A 185 4.96 -17.76 -11.67
CA GLY A 185 4.44 -18.00 -10.33
C GLY A 185 3.61 -16.82 -9.81
N TYR A 186 4.11 -15.60 -10.00
CA TYR A 186 3.40 -14.36 -9.66
C TYR A 186 2.04 -14.25 -10.36
N ILE A 187 1.97 -14.51 -11.67
CA ILE A 187 0.71 -14.48 -12.42
C ILE A 187 -0.28 -15.52 -11.92
N PHE A 188 0.18 -16.74 -11.64
CA PHE A 188 -0.66 -17.79 -11.07
C PHE A 188 -1.22 -17.38 -9.71
N ALA A 189 -0.40 -16.79 -8.84
CA ALA A 189 -0.82 -16.26 -7.55
C ALA A 189 -1.82 -15.08 -7.68
N ARG A 190 -1.58 -14.13 -8.60
CA ARG A 190 -2.49 -12.99 -8.87
C ARG A 190 -3.86 -13.44 -9.35
N LEU A 191 -3.91 -14.48 -10.18
CA LEU A 191 -5.14 -15.07 -10.72
C LEU A 191 -5.79 -16.09 -9.78
N ASN A 192 -5.16 -16.40 -8.65
CA ASN A 192 -5.60 -17.41 -7.68
C ASN A 192 -5.77 -18.80 -8.31
N ILE A 193 -4.82 -19.19 -9.16
CA ILE A 193 -4.77 -20.49 -9.83
C ILE A 193 -3.45 -21.18 -9.51
N ARG A 194 -3.45 -22.53 -9.46
CA ARG A 194 -2.23 -23.35 -9.32
C ARG A 194 -1.28 -22.83 -8.23
N LEU A 195 -1.83 -22.46 -7.06
CA LEU A 195 -1.08 -21.77 -6.00
C LEU A 195 0.12 -22.58 -5.49
N LYS A 196 -0.02 -23.90 -5.41
CA LYS A 196 1.09 -24.80 -5.05
C LYS A 196 2.24 -24.70 -6.05
N ASP A 197 1.93 -24.84 -7.35
CA ASP A 197 2.91 -24.70 -8.43
C ASP A 197 3.56 -23.31 -8.41
N ALA A 198 2.80 -22.26 -8.06
CA ALA A 198 3.34 -20.91 -7.94
C ALA A 198 4.41 -20.81 -6.85
N VAL A 199 4.21 -21.46 -5.69
CA VAL A 199 5.22 -21.50 -4.60
C VAL A 199 6.47 -22.24 -5.07
N ASP A 200 6.31 -23.39 -5.73
CA ASP A 200 7.44 -24.17 -6.24
C ASP A 200 8.25 -23.37 -7.27
N MET A 201 7.58 -22.66 -8.18
CA MET A 201 8.22 -21.75 -9.14
C MET A 201 8.98 -20.61 -8.43
N ALA A 202 8.34 -19.95 -7.46
CA ALA A 202 8.95 -18.82 -6.77
C ALA A 202 10.19 -19.22 -5.97
N GLN A 203 10.13 -20.35 -5.26
CA GLN A 203 11.28 -20.90 -4.55
C GLN A 203 12.42 -21.30 -5.50
N ASN A 204 12.08 -21.90 -6.65
CA ASN A 204 13.07 -22.25 -7.67
C ASN A 204 13.76 -20.99 -8.24
N ALA A 205 12.99 -19.94 -8.57
CA ALA A 205 13.52 -18.69 -9.08
C ALA A 205 14.51 -18.03 -8.10
N VAL A 206 14.17 -17.98 -6.80
CA VAL A 206 15.09 -17.46 -5.77
C VAL A 206 16.37 -18.28 -5.69
N ASN A 207 16.26 -19.61 -5.69
CA ASN A 207 17.42 -20.50 -5.60
C ASN A 207 18.36 -20.36 -6.81
N LEU A 208 17.80 -20.33 -8.02
CA LEU A 208 18.56 -20.12 -9.26
C LEU A 208 19.25 -18.76 -9.26
N SER A 209 18.52 -17.71 -8.89
CA SER A 209 19.04 -16.35 -8.81
C SER A 209 20.25 -16.27 -7.88
N GLN A 210 20.15 -16.84 -6.67
CA GLN A 210 21.23 -16.89 -5.67
C GLN A 210 22.44 -17.68 -6.18
N LYS A 211 22.21 -18.83 -6.81
CA LYS A 211 23.28 -19.64 -7.41
C LYS A 211 24.02 -18.91 -8.53
N ASN A 212 23.30 -18.14 -9.33
CA ASN A 212 23.84 -17.42 -10.49
C ASN A 212 24.46 -16.06 -10.12
N ASN A 213 24.36 -15.61 -8.86
CA ASN A 213 24.72 -14.26 -8.41
C ASN A 213 24.09 -13.17 -9.31
N ALA A 214 22.82 -13.38 -9.65
CA ALA A 214 22.13 -12.58 -10.66
C ALA A 214 21.88 -11.15 -10.16
N LYS A 215 22.17 -10.15 -10.99
CA LYS A 215 21.93 -8.73 -10.65
C LYS A 215 20.44 -8.40 -10.42
N ASN A 216 19.53 -9.27 -10.86
CA ASN A 216 18.08 -9.02 -10.86
C ASN A 216 17.35 -9.62 -9.64
N HIS A 217 18.07 -9.95 -8.56
CA HIS A 217 17.47 -10.38 -7.29
C HIS A 217 16.25 -9.52 -6.84
N PRO A 218 16.28 -8.18 -6.95
CA PRO A 218 15.16 -7.34 -6.51
C PRO A 218 13.82 -7.66 -7.18
N LYS A 219 13.83 -7.94 -8.50
CA LYS A 219 12.61 -8.23 -9.27
C LYS A 219 12.04 -9.57 -8.83
N ILE A 220 12.89 -10.58 -8.76
CA ILE A 220 12.52 -11.94 -8.31
C ILE A 220 11.96 -11.92 -6.88
N TYR A 221 12.56 -11.13 -5.99
CA TYR A 221 12.06 -10.96 -4.61
C TYR A 221 10.66 -10.32 -4.58
N ARG A 222 10.39 -9.34 -5.45
CA ARG A 222 9.05 -8.74 -5.59
C ARG A 222 8.00 -9.78 -5.93
N GLU A 223 8.23 -10.50 -7.02
CA GLU A 223 7.29 -11.50 -7.54
C GLU A 223 7.07 -12.62 -6.52
N THR A 224 8.15 -13.09 -5.90
CA THR A 224 8.12 -14.15 -4.88
C THR A 224 7.41 -13.71 -3.60
N ALA A 225 7.63 -12.48 -3.13
CA ALA A 225 6.96 -11.96 -1.93
C ALA A 225 5.43 -11.99 -2.09
N PHE A 226 4.92 -11.64 -3.27
CA PHE A 226 3.49 -11.72 -3.53
C PHE A 226 2.97 -13.16 -3.56
N VAL A 227 3.72 -14.10 -4.17
CA VAL A 227 3.37 -15.53 -4.15
C VAL A 227 3.31 -16.06 -2.71
N TYR A 228 4.28 -15.72 -1.87
CA TYR A 228 4.32 -16.12 -0.46
C TYR A 228 3.14 -15.55 0.33
N TYR A 229 2.80 -14.28 0.11
CA TYR A 229 1.60 -13.68 0.70
C TYR A 229 0.32 -14.46 0.32
N LYS A 230 0.16 -14.80 -0.96
CA LYS A 230 -1.00 -15.56 -1.44
C LYS A 230 -1.10 -16.99 -0.88
N ASN A 231 -0.02 -17.49 -0.27
CA ASN A 231 0.08 -18.83 0.30
C ASN A 231 0.30 -18.82 1.82
N ASP A 232 -0.14 -17.77 2.54
CA ASP A 232 -0.03 -17.62 4.01
C ASP A 232 1.42 -17.60 4.57
N MET A 233 2.40 -17.39 3.70
CA MET A 233 3.83 -17.29 4.05
C MET A 233 4.26 -15.83 4.26
N VAL A 234 3.45 -15.01 4.94
CA VAL A 234 3.66 -13.54 5.00
C VAL A 234 4.97 -13.12 5.67
N ASP A 235 5.46 -13.88 6.66
CA ASP A 235 6.71 -13.53 7.34
C ASP A 235 7.90 -13.64 6.34
N ALA A 236 7.92 -14.69 5.51
CA ALA A 236 8.87 -14.84 4.42
C ALA A 236 8.66 -13.78 3.31
N ALA A 237 7.42 -13.38 3.03
CA ALA A 237 7.14 -12.30 2.09
C ALA A 237 7.75 -10.97 2.56
N ILE A 238 7.59 -10.62 3.85
CA ILE A 238 8.16 -9.41 4.44
C ILE A 238 9.69 -9.42 4.39
N GLU A 239 10.32 -10.56 4.69
CA GLU A 239 11.79 -10.69 4.60
C GLU A 239 12.34 -10.46 3.19
N LEU A 240 11.56 -10.78 2.16
CA LEU A 240 11.92 -10.47 0.78
C LEU A 240 11.72 -8.99 0.46
N LEU A 241 10.63 -8.38 0.92
CA LEU A 241 10.40 -6.94 0.77
C LEU A 241 11.52 -6.10 1.39
N ASP A 242 12.04 -6.50 2.55
CA ASP A 242 13.16 -5.82 3.23
C ASP A 242 14.45 -5.77 2.38
N LYS A 243 14.59 -6.67 1.41
CA LYS A 243 15.78 -6.80 0.54
C LYS A 243 15.63 -6.06 -0.79
N MET A 244 14.47 -5.46 -1.06
CA MET A 244 14.17 -4.87 -2.36
C MET A 244 14.56 -3.38 -2.43
N PRO A 245 15.44 -2.96 -3.35
CA PRO A 245 15.50 -1.57 -3.76
C PRO A 245 14.17 -1.16 -4.39
N LEU A 246 13.53 -0.12 -3.85
CA LEU A 246 12.23 0.37 -4.33
C LEU A 246 12.33 1.63 -5.21
N ASN A 247 13.53 2.12 -5.49
CA ASN A 247 13.77 3.38 -6.21
C ASN A 247 14.22 3.22 -7.66
N GLU A 248 14.43 2.00 -8.14
CA GLU A 248 14.95 1.73 -9.48
C GLU A 248 13.83 1.50 -10.51
N PRO A 249 13.96 2.05 -11.73
CA PRO A 249 13.02 1.74 -12.81
C PRO A 249 13.19 0.30 -13.31
N ASP A 250 12.09 -0.35 -13.66
CA ASP A 250 12.11 -1.68 -14.28
C ASP A 250 12.79 -1.67 -15.64
N MET A 251 12.62 -0.57 -16.40
CA MET A 251 13.22 -0.35 -17.71
C MET A 251 13.64 1.12 -17.88
N VAL A 252 14.81 1.31 -18.49
CA VAL A 252 15.28 2.62 -18.98
C VAL A 252 15.44 2.54 -20.49
N ASP A 253 14.80 3.47 -21.21
CA ASP A 253 14.92 3.59 -22.66
C ASP A 253 15.66 4.87 -23.03
N ASN A 254 16.89 4.73 -23.51
CA ASN A 254 17.68 5.85 -24.02
C ASN A 254 17.27 6.11 -25.47
N ILE A 255 16.21 6.92 -25.64
CA ILE A 255 15.67 7.24 -26.96
C ILE A 255 16.61 8.17 -27.75
N GLU A 256 17.40 9.00 -27.06
CA GLU A 256 18.44 9.88 -27.61
C GLU A 256 19.60 10.05 -26.59
N ARG A 257 20.73 10.62 -27.01
CA ARG A 257 21.97 10.73 -26.23
C ARG A 257 21.78 11.29 -24.81
N ASN A 258 20.85 12.23 -24.62
CA ASN A 258 20.58 12.89 -23.35
C ASN A 258 19.11 12.72 -22.90
N LYS A 259 18.40 11.72 -23.44
CA LYS A 259 16.98 11.48 -23.11
C LYS A 259 16.78 10.02 -22.73
N ALA A 260 16.47 9.83 -21.44
CA ALA A 260 16.13 8.54 -20.88
C ALA A 260 14.67 8.56 -20.41
N LEU A 261 13.87 7.64 -20.93
CA LEU A 261 12.54 7.34 -20.41
C LEU A 261 12.67 6.27 -19.33
N ARG A 262 11.97 6.46 -18.21
CA ARG A 262 11.97 5.53 -17.08
C ARG A 262 10.59 4.92 -16.96
N PHE A 263 10.54 3.61 -16.91
CA PHE A 263 9.30 2.87 -16.74
C PHE A 263 9.37 2.01 -15.49
N TYR A 264 8.25 1.97 -14.79
CA TYR A 264 8.09 1.29 -13.53
C TYR A 264 6.89 0.34 -13.62
N ASP A 265 6.98 -0.80 -12.93
CA ASP A 265 5.84 -1.65 -12.68
C ASP A 265 4.92 -0.97 -11.66
N ILE A 266 3.72 -0.64 -12.11
CA ILE A 266 2.71 0.03 -11.30
C ILE A 266 2.10 -0.90 -10.23
N SER A 267 2.25 -2.23 -10.34
CA SER A 267 1.67 -3.16 -9.37
C SER A 267 2.42 -3.19 -8.04
N VAL A 268 3.70 -2.79 -8.02
CA VAL A 268 4.62 -2.94 -6.87
C VAL A 268 4.00 -2.39 -5.57
N MET A 269 3.52 -1.14 -5.61
CA MET A 269 2.94 -0.51 -4.42
C MET A 269 1.63 -1.17 -3.98
N ALA A 270 0.83 -1.67 -4.93
CA ALA A 270 -0.41 -2.38 -4.65
C ALA A 270 -0.12 -3.73 -3.97
N ASP A 271 0.89 -4.44 -4.48
CA ASP A 271 1.33 -5.74 -3.98
C ASP A 271 1.90 -5.58 -2.55
N ILE A 272 2.78 -4.59 -2.32
CA ILE A 272 3.30 -4.27 -0.97
C ILE A 272 2.16 -3.91 0.00
N SER A 273 1.21 -3.08 -0.45
CA SER A 273 0.04 -2.73 0.37
C SER A 273 -0.78 -3.97 0.76
N ALA A 274 -1.04 -4.88 -0.16
CA ALA A 274 -1.76 -6.12 0.11
C ALA A 274 -1.01 -7.03 1.10
N ILE A 275 0.31 -7.16 0.94
CA ILE A 275 1.18 -7.92 1.86
C ILE A 275 1.09 -7.32 3.27
N TYR A 276 1.18 -6.00 3.41
CA TYR A 276 1.10 -5.35 4.73
C TYR A 276 -0.30 -5.39 5.36
N TYR A 277 -1.38 -5.27 4.59
CA TYR A 277 -2.73 -5.50 5.12
C TYR A 277 -2.87 -6.92 5.67
N TYR A 278 -2.35 -7.91 4.94
CA TYR A 278 -2.39 -9.30 5.38
C TYR A 278 -1.50 -9.54 6.61
N ALA A 279 -0.31 -8.95 6.66
CA ALA A 279 0.56 -8.99 7.82
C ALA A 279 -0.14 -8.40 9.04
N ALA A 280 -0.76 -7.23 8.91
CA ALA A 280 -1.54 -6.60 9.97
C ALA A 280 -2.61 -7.54 10.53
N SER A 281 -3.40 -8.18 9.64
CA SER A 281 -4.41 -9.17 10.02
C SER A 281 -3.79 -10.35 10.78
N LYS A 282 -2.68 -10.92 10.28
CA LYS A 282 -1.99 -12.05 10.92
C LYS A 282 -1.52 -11.70 12.33
N TYR A 283 -0.92 -10.52 12.53
CA TYR A 283 -0.44 -10.10 13.85
C TYR A 283 -1.58 -9.77 14.81
N PHE A 284 -2.68 -9.18 14.34
CA PHE A 284 -3.88 -9.02 15.15
C PHE A 284 -4.48 -10.38 15.55
N ASN A 285 -4.54 -11.34 14.64
CA ASN A 285 -4.99 -12.70 14.96
C ASN A 285 -4.05 -13.42 15.94
N LYS A 286 -2.73 -13.16 15.90
CA LYS A 286 -1.81 -13.65 16.94
C LYS A 286 -2.22 -13.11 18.32
N VAL A 287 -2.53 -11.82 18.44
CA VAL A 287 -3.03 -11.23 19.71
C VAL A 287 -4.33 -11.90 20.18
N MET A 288 -5.26 -12.18 19.26
CA MET A 288 -6.53 -12.81 19.58
C MET A 288 -6.40 -14.22 20.17
N ASN A 289 -5.24 -14.87 19.99
CA ASN A 289 -4.93 -16.20 20.53
C ASN A 289 -4.13 -16.16 21.85
N LEU A 290 -3.83 -14.98 22.39
CA LEU A 290 -3.07 -14.82 23.63
C LEU A 290 -3.98 -14.58 24.86
N ARG A 291 -3.45 -14.88 26.04
CA ARG A 291 -4.03 -14.47 27.33
C ARG A 291 -3.77 -12.96 27.55
N GLY A 292 -4.71 -12.23 28.16
CA GLY A 292 -4.56 -10.78 28.39
C GLY A 292 -4.97 -9.90 27.19
N ARG A 293 -5.57 -10.50 26.16
CA ARG A 293 -6.05 -9.82 24.94
C ARG A 293 -7.30 -8.97 25.16
N GLU A 294 -8.01 -9.17 26.27
CA GLU A 294 -9.38 -8.71 26.49
C GLU A 294 -9.53 -7.19 26.33
N LYS A 295 -8.48 -6.43 26.69
CA LYS A 295 -8.44 -4.97 26.55
C LYS A 295 -8.22 -4.46 25.10
N TYR A 296 -7.82 -5.34 24.19
CA TYR A 296 -7.56 -5.02 22.78
C TYR A 296 -8.60 -5.62 21.83
N GLU A 297 -9.40 -6.58 22.30
CA GLU A 297 -10.26 -7.40 21.45
C GLU A 297 -11.16 -6.58 20.52
N ASP A 298 -11.92 -5.64 21.07
CA ASP A 298 -12.84 -4.85 20.24
C ASP A 298 -12.08 -3.95 19.25
N LEU A 299 -10.95 -3.37 19.67
CA LEU A 299 -10.15 -2.53 18.78
C LEU A 299 -9.50 -3.35 17.65
N ILE A 300 -9.10 -4.58 17.95
CA ILE A 300 -8.64 -5.54 16.95
C ILE A 300 -9.76 -5.88 15.97
N ARG A 301 -10.97 -6.15 16.44
CA ARG A 301 -12.12 -6.41 15.55
C ARG A 301 -12.43 -5.22 14.64
N PHE A 302 -12.34 -4.00 15.17
CA PHE A 302 -12.42 -2.79 14.37
C PHE A 302 -11.37 -2.80 13.25
N TYR A 303 -10.09 -3.01 13.57
CA TYR A 303 -9.04 -3.04 12.54
C TYR A 303 -9.16 -4.21 11.55
N LEU A 304 -9.52 -5.41 12.02
CA LEU A 304 -9.75 -6.58 11.16
C LEU A 304 -10.90 -6.32 10.19
N SER A 305 -11.93 -5.59 10.58
CA SER A 305 -13.00 -5.20 9.67
C SER A 305 -12.55 -4.20 8.60
N GLU A 306 -11.73 -3.19 8.97
CA GLU A 306 -11.13 -2.25 8.02
C GLU A 306 -10.24 -3.00 7.03
N ILE A 307 -9.35 -3.87 7.52
CA ILE A 307 -8.46 -4.70 6.70
C ILE A 307 -9.28 -5.59 5.74
N SER A 308 -10.29 -6.29 6.25
CA SER A 308 -11.15 -7.18 5.44
C SER A 308 -11.85 -6.39 4.34
N TYR A 309 -12.37 -5.20 4.64
CA TYR A 309 -12.96 -4.32 3.62
C TYR A 309 -11.93 -3.91 2.56
N ARG A 310 -10.70 -3.54 2.96
CA ARG A 310 -9.61 -3.16 2.03
C ARG A 310 -9.17 -4.31 1.13
N LEU A 311 -9.20 -5.54 1.63
CA LEU A 311 -8.90 -6.77 0.89
C LEU A 311 -10.09 -7.30 0.07
N ASN A 312 -11.21 -6.55 0.02
CA ASN A 312 -12.45 -6.92 -0.66
C ASN A 312 -13.14 -8.18 -0.08
N MET A 313 -12.84 -8.53 1.16
CA MET A 313 -13.44 -9.63 1.92
C MET A 313 -14.67 -9.12 2.68
N TYR A 314 -15.67 -8.60 1.95
CA TYR A 314 -16.78 -7.85 2.54
C TYR A 314 -17.64 -8.68 3.51
N ASP A 315 -17.80 -9.98 3.27
CA ASP A 315 -18.52 -10.86 4.20
C ASP A 315 -17.80 -11.01 5.53
N GLU A 316 -16.48 -11.09 5.51
CA GLU A 316 -15.65 -11.15 6.72
C GLU A 316 -15.69 -9.83 7.48
N ALA A 317 -15.58 -8.71 6.76
CA ALA A 317 -15.73 -7.38 7.35
C ALA A 317 -17.07 -7.26 8.08
N VAL A 318 -18.19 -7.65 7.45
CA VAL A 318 -19.52 -7.62 8.06
C VAL A 318 -19.61 -8.53 9.29
N ARG A 319 -18.99 -9.72 9.28
CA ARG A 319 -18.95 -10.61 10.47
C ARG A 319 -18.22 -9.97 11.65
N GLU A 320 -17.05 -9.38 11.41
CA GLU A 320 -16.27 -8.71 12.48
C GLU A 320 -17.00 -7.47 13.01
N ILE A 321 -17.60 -6.67 12.13
CA ILE A 321 -18.45 -5.53 12.49
C ILE A 321 -19.61 -5.95 13.39
N ASN A 322 -20.35 -7.00 13.01
CA ASN A 322 -21.49 -7.45 13.79
C ASN A 322 -21.08 -8.02 15.15
N THR A 323 -19.89 -8.62 15.24
CA THR A 323 -19.33 -9.10 16.50
C THR A 323 -18.93 -7.92 17.39
N PHE A 324 -18.27 -6.92 16.81
CA PHE A 324 -17.91 -5.66 17.48
C PHE A 324 -19.14 -4.94 18.04
N LEU A 325 -20.19 -4.76 17.23
CA LEU A 325 -21.40 -4.05 17.64
C LEU A 325 -22.18 -4.74 18.77
N LYS A 326 -21.97 -6.05 18.98
CA LYS A 326 -22.60 -6.81 20.08
C LYS A 326 -21.88 -6.61 21.42
N SER A 327 -20.58 -6.30 21.43
CA SER A 327 -19.81 -6.24 22.68
C SER A 327 -20.16 -4.99 23.50
N ASN A 328 -20.53 -3.88 22.84
CA ASN A 328 -20.91 -2.58 23.43
C ASN A 328 -19.89 -2.01 24.44
N LYS A 329 -18.62 -2.43 24.35
CA LYS A 329 -17.56 -2.12 25.34
C LYS A 329 -16.68 -0.93 24.96
N LEU A 330 -16.65 -0.53 23.68
CA LEU A 330 -15.80 0.57 23.20
C LEU A 330 -16.53 1.91 23.11
N ASP A 331 -15.71 2.96 23.12
CA ASP A 331 -16.11 4.36 22.95
C ASP A 331 -17.05 4.56 21.74
N ALA A 332 -18.10 5.36 21.96
CA ALA A 332 -19.11 5.75 20.98
C ALA A 332 -18.53 6.22 19.63
N ARG A 333 -17.32 6.80 19.61
CA ARG A 333 -16.63 7.19 18.36
C ARG A 333 -16.35 6.01 17.42
N TYR A 334 -15.95 4.86 17.95
CA TYR A 334 -15.67 3.67 17.13
C TYR A 334 -16.98 3.04 16.64
N ASN A 335 -18.03 3.06 17.47
CA ASN A 335 -19.36 2.59 17.10
C ASN A 335 -19.95 3.36 15.90
N LYS A 336 -19.67 4.66 15.76
CA LYS A 336 -20.14 5.40 14.58
C LYS A 336 -19.29 5.09 13.33
N ARG A 337 -17.96 5.08 13.44
CA ARG A 337 -17.07 4.76 12.31
C ARG A 337 -17.30 3.35 11.76
N ILE A 338 -17.51 2.36 12.62
CA ILE A 338 -17.76 0.98 12.22
C ILE A 338 -19.10 0.84 11.46
N ARG A 339 -20.11 1.66 11.80
CA ARG A 339 -21.39 1.72 11.06
C ARG A 339 -21.21 2.33 9.67
N VAL A 340 -20.36 3.33 9.51
CA VAL A 340 -20.00 3.87 8.19
C VAL A 340 -19.35 2.78 7.34
N LEU A 341 -18.43 2.00 7.92
CA LEU A 341 -17.77 0.88 7.24
C LEU A 341 -18.77 -0.23 6.87
N LEU A 342 -19.75 -0.53 7.73
CA LEU A 342 -20.83 -1.47 7.43
C LEU A 342 -21.63 -1.04 6.19
N ALA A 343 -22.01 0.23 6.15
CA ALA A 343 -22.68 0.81 4.99
C ALA A 343 -21.82 0.76 3.73
N ALA A 344 -20.51 0.98 3.83
CA ALA A 344 -19.58 0.78 2.71
C ALA A 344 -19.56 -0.67 2.22
N CYS A 345 -19.58 -1.65 3.14
CA CYS A 345 -19.70 -3.07 2.79
C CYS A 345 -21.02 -3.35 2.06
N TYR A 346 -22.15 -2.83 2.55
CA TYR A 346 -23.44 -2.97 1.85
C TYR A 346 -23.43 -2.35 0.46
N TYR A 347 -22.85 -1.17 0.30
CA TYR A 347 -22.70 -0.52 -0.99
C TYR A 347 -21.89 -1.39 -1.97
N LYS A 348 -20.74 -1.92 -1.55
CA LYS A 348 -19.89 -2.82 -2.36
C LYS A 348 -20.60 -4.13 -2.71
N LYS A 349 -21.47 -4.63 -1.83
CA LYS A 349 -22.34 -5.79 -2.07
C LYS A 349 -23.62 -5.46 -2.86
N ASN A 350 -23.68 -4.28 -3.49
CA ASN A 350 -24.80 -3.79 -4.29
C ASN A 350 -26.12 -3.60 -3.51
N ASN A 351 -26.07 -3.53 -2.19
CA ASN A 351 -27.21 -3.23 -1.32
C ASN A 351 -27.20 -1.74 -0.96
N ARG A 352 -27.48 -0.90 -1.97
CA ARG A 352 -27.33 0.56 -1.87
C ARG A 352 -28.33 1.20 -0.92
N LYS A 353 -29.57 0.70 -0.86
CA LYS A 353 -30.62 1.25 0.00
C LYS A 353 -30.19 1.27 1.47
N GLN A 354 -29.73 0.12 1.98
CA GLN A 354 -29.26 0.02 3.37
C GLN A 354 -28.01 0.85 3.63
N ALA A 355 -27.12 0.98 2.64
CA ALA A 355 -25.94 1.83 2.77
C ALA A 355 -26.32 3.31 2.98
N PHE A 356 -27.22 3.83 2.14
CA PHE A 356 -27.67 5.22 2.23
C PHE A 356 -28.50 5.49 3.49
N GLU A 357 -29.38 4.57 3.90
CA GLU A 357 -30.14 4.70 5.16
C GLU A 357 -29.21 4.92 6.37
N ILE A 358 -28.10 4.17 6.44
CA ILE A 358 -27.11 4.31 7.53
C ILE A 358 -26.32 5.62 7.40
N TRP A 359 -25.83 5.96 6.21
CA TRP A 359 -25.06 7.19 6.02
C TRP A 359 -25.90 8.45 6.28
N ASP A 360 -27.13 8.49 5.79
CA ASP A 360 -28.06 9.60 6.01
C ASP A 360 -28.42 9.75 7.50
N GLU A 361 -28.61 8.63 8.21
CA GLU A 361 -28.85 8.68 9.66
C GLU A 361 -27.67 9.30 10.40
N ILE A 362 -26.44 8.94 10.04
CA ILE A 362 -25.22 9.46 10.66
C ILE A 362 -25.04 10.95 10.37
N VAL A 363 -25.20 11.33 9.11
CA VAL A 363 -24.99 12.70 8.64
C VAL A 363 -26.07 13.64 9.18
N ASN A 364 -27.34 13.23 9.28
CA ASN A 364 -28.41 14.10 9.77
C ASN A 364 -28.37 14.36 11.28
N LYS A 365 -27.71 13.51 12.07
CA LYS A 365 -27.74 13.59 13.55
C LYS A 365 -26.60 14.42 14.18
N ASN A 366 -25.41 14.52 13.57
CA ASN A 366 -24.23 15.10 14.24
C ASN A 366 -23.22 15.73 13.25
N LEU A 367 -23.45 16.96 12.79
CA LEU A 367 -22.60 17.59 11.75
C LEU A 367 -21.42 18.43 12.26
N GLN A 368 -21.45 18.90 13.52
CA GLN A 368 -20.54 19.97 13.97
C GLN A 368 -19.28 19.52 14.73
N ASP A 369 -19.20 18.27 15.20
CA ASP A 369 -17.97 17.71 15.82
C ASP A 369 -18.00 16.16 15.81
N ASP A 370 -18.15 15.54 14.63
CA ASP A 370 -18.20 14.08 14.55
C ASP A 370 -17.20 13.50 13.55
N SER A 371 -16.26 12.72 14.09
CA SER A 371 -15.41 11.79 13.33
C SER A 371 -16.18 10.88 12.37
N SER A 372 -17.48 10.67 12.60
CA SER A 372 -18.33 9.89 11.71
C SER A 372 -18.65 10.61 10.39
N VAL A 373 -18.85 11.93 10.40
CA VAL A 373 -19.08 12.70 9.15
C VAL A 373 -17.82 12.69 8.31
N SER A 374 -16.65 12.86 8.92
CA SER A 374 -15.35 12.62 8.27
C SER A 374 -15.29 11.25 7.62
N ALA A 375 -15.64 10.19 8.36
CA ALA A 375 -15.64 8.83 7.82
C ALA A 375 -16.63 8.65 6.65
N VAL A 376 -17.81 9.30 6.69
CA VAL A 376 -18.75 9.28 5.56
C VAL A 376 -18.16 10.00 4.36
N MET A 377 -17.56 11.18 4.53
CA MET A 377 -16.90 11.92 3.45
C MET A 377 -15.77 11.10 2.80
N ASP A 378 -14.89 10.49 3.60
CA ASP A 378 -13.82 9.62 3.10
C ASP A 378 -14.40 8.42 2.33
N THR A 379 -15.50 7.83 2.82
CA THR A 379 -16.19 6.71 2.16
C THR A 379 -16.82 7.13 0.84
N TYR A 380 -17.47 8.30 0.79
CA TYR A 380 -18.06 8.85 -0.44
C TYR A 380 -16.98 9.14 -1.49
N ALA A 381 -15.84 9.69 -1.05
CA ALA A 381 -14.68 9.94 -1.89
C ALA A 381 -14.12 8.63 -2.48
N GLU A 382 -13.86 7.63 -1.62
CA GLU A 382 -13.31 6.33 -2.00
C GLU A 382 -14.24 5.56 -2.97
N LEU A 383 -15.55 5.56 -2.69
CA LEU A 383 -16.54 4.83 -3.46
C LEU A 383 -17.05 5.59 -4.69
N ASN A 384 -16.58 6.83 -4.90
CA ASN A 384 -17.06 7.75 -5.92
C ASN A 384 -18.59 7.91 -5.89
N VAL A 385 -19.18 7.97 -4.69
CA VAL A 385 -20.63 8.18 -4.47
C VAL A 385 -20.98 9.64 -4.77
N ASP A 386 -22.17 9.92 -5.30
CA ASP A 386 -22.62 11.31 -5.46
C ASP A 386 -22.72 12.03 -4.10
N ALA A 387 -22.11 13.20 -4.02
CA ALA A 387 -21.90 13.94 -2.78
C ALA A 387 -22.64 15.28 -2.74
N ALA A 388 -23.52 15.56 -3.71
CA ALA A 388 -24.21 16.86 -3.79
C ALA A 388 -25.01 17.19 -2.51
N SER A 389 -25.72 16.20 -1.94
CA SER A 389 -26.52 16.38 -0.72
C SER A 389 -25.67 16.69 0.51
N ILE A 390 -24.60 15.92 0.73
CA ILE A 390 -23.71 16.10 1.89
C ILE A 390 -22.90 17.39 1.77
N LEU A 391 -22.46 17.78 0.56
CA LEU A 391 -21.74 19.05 0.35
C LEU A 391 -22.64 20.25 0.63
N LYS A 392 -23.90 20.25 0.15
CA LYS A 392 -24.86 21.32 0.45
C LYS A 392 -25.10 21.47 1.96
N LEU A 393 -25.19 20.34 2.66
CA LEU A 393 -25.38 20.30 4.11
C LEU A 393 -24.15 20.85 4.86
N ILE A 394 -22.95 20.55 4.38
CA ILE A 394 -21.68 21.05 4.91
C ILE A 394 -21.51 22.56 4.67
N GLU A 395 -21.76 23.05 3.46
CA GLU A 395 -21.59 24.46 3.09
C GLU A 395 -22.54 25.40 3.87
N GLY A 396 -23.67 24.89 4.35
CA GLY A 396 -24.68 25.65 5.08
C GLY A 396 -24.43 25.84 6.58
N GLN A 397 -23.29 25.41 7.14
CA GLN A 397 -23.08 25.40 8.60
C GLN A 397 -21.85 26.17 9.10
N THR A 398 -21.96 26.65 10.34
CA THR A 398 -20.85 27.26 11.08
C THR A 398 -19.93 26.18 11.63
N VAL A 399 -18.68 26.21 11.19
CA VAL A 399 -17.63 25.29 11.61
C VAL A 399 -17.08 25.68 13.00
N SER A 400 -16.67 24.70 13.81
CA SER A 400 -16.02 24.94 15.10
C SER A 400 -14.78 25.84 14.96
N LYS A 401 -14.55 26.71 15.94
CA LYS A 401 -13.38 27.60 15.98
C LYS A 401 -12.11 26.90 16.49
N ASP A 402 -12.21 25.68 16.99
CA ASP A 402 -11.04 24.90 17.46
C ASP A 402 -10.32 24.26 16.27
N GLU A 403 -9.26 24.91 15.81
CA GLU A 403 -8.46 24.49 14.66
C GLU A 403 -7.93 23.05 14.76
N LYS A 404 -7.56 22.58 15.97
CA LYS A 404 -7.01 21.23 16.15
C LYS A 404 -8.07 20.15 15.93
N LYS A 405 -9.28 20.37 16.44
CA LYS A 405 -10.40 19.44 16.24
C LYS A 405 -10.88 19.39 14.80
N MET A 406 -10.68 20.48 14.05
CA MET A 406 -11.13 20.57 12.67
C MET A 406 -10.18 19.92 11.65
N LYS A 407 -8.94 19.59 12.01
CA LYS A 407 -7.98 18.97 11.08
C LYS A 407 -8.50 17.68 10.42
N PRO A 408 -9.05 16.67 11.14
CA PRO A 408 -9.59 15.47 10.50
C PRO A 408 -10.75 15.76 9.56
N TYR A 409 -11.60 16.73 9.89
CA TYR A 409 -12.70 17.15 9.06
C TYR A 409 -12.23 17.77 7.75
N TYR A 410 -11.31 18.75 7.80
CA TYR A 410 -10.78 19.40 6.61
C TYR A 410 -9.97 18.42 5.74
N ASN A 411 -9.30 17.43 6.34
CA ASN A 411 -8.65 16.36 5.61
C ASN A 411 -9.66 15.52 4.79
N SER A 412 -10.75 15.06 5.43
CA SER A 412 -11.78 14.29 4.72
C SER A 412 -12.53 15.15 3.68
N LEU A 413 -12.81 16.43 3.98
CA LEU A 413 -13.45 17.37 3.06
C LEU A 413 -12.58 17.64 1.83
N GLY A 414 -11.26 17.84 2.02
CA GLY A 414 -10.31 17.98 0.91
C GLY A 414 -10.28 16.75 0.00
N GLY A 415 -10.36 15.55 0.59
CA GLY A 415 -10.47 14.29 -0.16
C GLY A 415 -11.79 14.17 -0.92
N LEU A 416 -12.90 14.61 -0.34
CA LEU A 416 -14.21 14.64 -1.00
C LEU A 416 -14.20 15.57 -2.21
N TYR A 417 -13.71 16.81 -2.04
CA TYR A 417 -13.55 17.76 -3.15
C TYR A 417 -12.64 17.22 -4.26
N TYR A 418 -11.52 16.57 -3.89
CA TYR A 418 -10.63 15.91 -4.84
C TYR A 418 -11.38 14.86 -5.68
N SER A 419 -12.17 13.99 -5.04
CA SER A 419 -12.96 12.96 -5.75
C SER A 419 -13.97 13.56 -6.74
N ARG A 420 -14.44 14.78 -6.45
CA ARG A 420 -15.36 15.55 -7.32
C ARG A 420 -14.66 16.38 -8.38
N LYS A 421 -13.32 16.30 -8.44
CA LYS A 421 -12.47 17.07 -9.35
C LYS A 421 -12.51 18.59 -9.08
N ASP A 422 -12.97 19.01 -7.91
CA ASP A 422 -12.84 20.39 -7.42
C ASP A 422 -11.49 20.52 -6.71
N TYR A 423 -10.43 20.62 -7.52
CA TYR A 423 -9.07 20.56 -7.01
C TYR A 423 -8.68 21.84 -6.27
N GLU A 424 -9.27 22.98 -6.64
CA GLU A 424 -9.11 24.26 -5.95
C GLU A 424 -9.63 24.20 -4.52
N LYS A 425 -10.90 23.81 -4.31
CA LYS A 425 -11.45 23.63 -2.95
C LYS A 425 -10.72 22.54 -2.19
N SER A 426 -10.28 21.48 -2.88
CA SER A 426 -9.46 20.43 -2.28
C SER A 426 -8.16 20.97 -1.68
N VAL A 427 -7.38 21.75 -2.43
CA VAL A 427 -6.16 22.39 -1.92
C VAL A 427 -6.48 23.34 -0.77
N GLN A 428 -7.53 24.16 -0.89
CA GLN A 428 -7.93 25.08 0.18
C GLN A 428 -8.22 24.35 1.49
N ALA A 429 -8.96 23.24 1.44
CA ALA A 429 -9.26 22.43 2.62
C ALA A 429 -8.00 21.77 3.20
N PHE A 430 -7.15 21.17 2.36
CA PHE A 430 -5.92 20.52 2.84
C PHE A 430 -4.91 21.50 3.44
N GLU A 431 -4.82 22.73 2.94
CA GLU A 431 -3.95 23.78 3.49
C GLU A 431 -4.38 24.25 4.90
N LEU A 432 -5.63 23.99 5.32
CA LEU A 432 -6.08 24.21 6.69
C LEU A 432 -5.60 23.11 7.65
N VAL A 433 -5.16 21.97 7.14
CA VAL A 433 -4.67 20.84 7.95
C VAL A 433 -3.16 20.92 8.19
N ARG A 434 -2.44 21.38 7.16
CA ARG A 434 -0.98 21.39 7.08
C ARG A 434 -0.33 22.15 8.23
N ASP A 435 0.67 21.55 8.87
CA ASP A 435 1.57 22.31 9.74
C ASP A 435 2.49 23.17 8.86
N LYS A 436 2.26 24.49 8.88
CA LYS A 436 3.00 25.46 8.07
C LYS A 436 4.41 25.74 8.61
N ALA A 437 4.64 25.58 9.92
CA ALA A 437 5.96 25.78 10.52
C ALA A 437 6.89 24.61 10.18
N ASN A 438 6.34 23.40 10.10
CA ASN A 438 7.07 22.16 9.75
C ASN A 438 6.66 21.63 8.37
N LYS A 439 6.66 22.51 7.37
CA LYS A 439 6.18 22.21 6.01
C LYS A 439 6.79 20.90 5.49
N ASN A 440 5.94 19.97 5.07
CA ASN A 440 6.28 18.68 4.46
C ASN A 440 7.06 17.68 5.35
N LYS A 441 7.33 18.03 6.60
CA LYS A 441 8.00 17.11 7.53
C LYS A 441 7.05 16.01 7.96
N LEU A 442 7.49 14.77 7.79
CA LEU A 442 6.76 13.58 8.21
C LEU A 442 6.49 13.59 9.71
N GLU A 443 7.39 14.15 10.50
CA GLU A 443 7.24 14.23 11.96
C GLU A 443 6.07 15.10 12.41
N ALA A 444 5.58 16.01 11.55
CA ALA A 444 4.53 16.96 11.86
C ALA A 444 3.26 16.77 11.03
N ASN A 445 3.34 16.06 9.91
CA ASN A 445 2.24 15.89 8.97
C ASN A 445 2.09 14.42 8.59
N ASP A 446 0.87 13.91 8.70
CA ASP A 446 0.54 12.55 8.24
C ASP A 446 0.89 12.37 6.75
N PRO A 447 1.60 11.29 6.37
CA PRO A 447 2.06 11.10 5.00
C PRO A 447 0.93 10.86 3.99
N VAL A 448 -0.18 10.23 4.39
CA VAL A 448 -1.34 10.02 3.51
C VAL A 448 -1.99 11.36 3.19
N PHE A 449 -2.12 12.24 4.18
CA PHE A 449 -2.54 13.62 3.98
C PHE A 449 -1.62 14.37 3.00
N LEU A 450 -0.29 14.30 3.19
CA LEU A 450 0.68 14.97 2.31
C LEU A 450 0.53 14.51 0.85
N ILE A 451 0.36 13.21 0.62
CA ILE A 451 0.16 12.66 -0.73
C ILE A 451 -1.15 13.19 -1.34
N ARG A 452 -2.24 13.24 -0.57
CA ARG A 452 -3.53 13.79 -1.05
C ARG A 452 -3.41 15.26 -1.45
N LEU A 453 -2.72 16.08 -0.65
CA LEU A 453 -2.43 17.48 -1.00
C LEU A 453 -1.58 17.58 -2.28
N ALA A 454 -0.51 16.77 -2.38
CA ALA A 454 0.35 16.73 -3.57
C ALA A 454 -0.43 16.32 -4.82
N ASN A 455 -1.37 15.38 -4.71
CA ASN A 455 -2.25 14.99 -5.80
C ASN A 455 -3.14 16.15 -6.27
N SER A 456 -3.70 16.94 -5.34
CA SER A 456 -4.50 18.12 -5.69
C SER A 456 -3.64 19.19 -6.38
N TYR A 457 -2.42 19.44 -5.90
CA TYR A 457 -1.47 20.33 -6.58
C TYR A 457 -1.12 19.84 -7.99
N TYR A 458 -0.81 18.55 -8.14
CA TYR A 458 -0.52 17.95 -9.43
C TYR A 458 -1.67 18.13 -10.42
N ARG A 459 -2.92 17.95 -9.98
CA ARG A 459 -4.12 18.16 -10.80
C ARG A 459 -4.35 19.61 -11.22
N LEU A 460 -3.91 20.56 -10.41
CA LEU A 460 -3.85 21.98 -10.74
C LEU A 460 -2.60 22.38 -11.55
N LYS A 461 -1.79 21.41 -11.98
CA LYS A 461 -0.50 21.62 -12.67
C LYS A 461 0.52 22.43 -11.84
N LYS A 462 0.35 22.45 -10.52
CA LYS A 462 1.32 23.00 -9.56
C LYS A 462 2.41 21.96 -9.29
N TYR A 463 3.17 21.65 -10.34
CA TYR A 463 4.10 20.53 -10.34
C TYR A 463 5.23 20.69 -9.34
N SER A 464 5.74 21.92 -9.17
CA SER A 464 6.80 22.23 -8.21
C SER A 464 6.36 21.95 -6.77
N GLU A 465 5.16 22.38 -6.38
CA GLU A 465 4.60 22.16 -5.05
C GLU A 465 4.31 20.67 -4.78
N ALA A 466 3.81 19.95 -5.78
CA ALA A 466 3.62 18.50 -5.68
C ALA A 466 4.96 17.76 -5.52
N LEU A 467 5.96 18.10 -6.35
CA LEU A 467 7.29 17.49 -6.30
C LEU A 467 8.04 17.80 -5.01
N GLU A 468 7.88 18.99 -4.43
CA GLU A 468 8.46 19.34 -3.13
C GLU A 468 7.97 18.40 -2.01
N ILE A 469 6.67 18.09 -2.00
CA ILE A 469 6.10 17.12 -1.05
C ILE A 469 6.68 15.73 -1.29
N PHE A 470 6.66 15.25 -2.53
CA PHE A 470 7.19 13.93 -2.86
C PHE A 470 8.70 13.81 -2.63
N PHE A 471 9.46 14.91 -2.73
CA PHE A 471 10.89 14.94 -2.40
C PHE A 471 11.12 14.67 -0.91
N GLU A 472 10.38 15.34 -0.02
CA GLU A 472 10.49 15.07 1.41
C GLU A 472 10.04 13.65 1.77
N LEU A 473 8.94 13.15 1.18
CA LEU A 473 8.48 11.77 1.37
C LEU A 473 9.52 10.74 0.90
N GLY A 474 10.19 11.01 -0.23
CA GLY A 474 11.20 10.13 -0.81
C GLY A 474 12.44 9.89 0.07
N LYS A 475 12.67 10.74 1.07
CA LYS A 475 13.74 10.52 2.07
C LYS A 475 13.47 9.33 2.99
N ALA A 476 12.19 8.99 3.19
CA ALA A 476 11.75 7.89 4.04
C ALA A 476 11.22 6.70 3.23
N TYR A 477 10.63 6.97 2.07
CA TYR A 477 9.94 5.99 1.23
C TYR A 477 10.54 6.01 -0.19
N PRO A 478 11.59 5.21 -0.47
CA PRO A 478 12.28 5.24 -1.75
C PRO A 478 11.38 4.97 -2.97
N VAL A 479 10.28 4.24 -2.77
CA VAL A 479 9.25 3.93 -3.78
C VAL A 479 8.61 5.18 -4.39
N VAL A 480 8.64 6.31 -3.67
CA VAL A 480 8.12 7.59 -4.16
C VAL A 480 8.87 8.07 -5.41
N ARG A 481 10.06 7.55 -5.69
CA ARG A 481 10.82 7.89 -6.90
C ARG A 481 10.02 7.64 -8.19
N GLN A 482 9.22 6.58 -8.24
CA GLN A 482 8.33 6.29 -9.37
C GLN A 482 7.34 7.43 -9.63
N ILE A 483 6.74 7.98 -8.56
CA ILE A 483 5.79 9.10 -8.66
C ILE A 483 6.52 10.37 -9.12
N GLN A 484 7.70 10.65 -8.55
CA GLN A 484 8.51 11.80 -8.94
C GLN A 484 8.86 11.77 -10.43
N ASP A 485 9.36 10.63 -10.94
CA ASP A 485 9.79 10.52 -12.33
C ASP A 485 8.62 10.63 -13.32
N THR A 486 7.45 10.08 -12.97
CA THR A 486 6.24 10.21 -13.81
C THR A 486 5.68 11.63 -13.81
N ILE A 487 5.63 12.30 -12.66
CA ILE A 487 5.23 13.72 -12.58
C ILE A 487 6.22 14.60 -13.35
N GLN A 488 7.52 14.40 -13.17
CA GLN A 488 8.55 15.15 -13.89
C GLN A 488 8.42 14.93 -15.40
N GLY A 489 8.17 13.70 -15.84
CA GLY A 489 7.89 13.41 -17.25
C GLY A 489 6.68 14.16 -17.79
N VAL A 490 5.56 14.20 -17.06
CA VAL A 490 4.37 14.96 -17.46
C VAL A 490 4.64 16.47 -17.50
N TYR A 491 5.29 17.01 -16.46
CA TYR A 491 5.70 18.41 -16.37
C TYR A 491 6.54 18.82 -17.59
N SER A 492 7.57 18.03 -17.91
CA SER A 492 8.43 18.21 -19.08
C SER A 492 7.68 18.21 -20.40
N ALA A 493 6.62 17.42 -20.53
CA ALA A 493 5.78 17.39 -21.73
C ALA A 493 4.83 18.60 -21.81
N ASP A 494 4.39 19.14 -20.68
CA ASP A 494 3.47 20.28 -20.61
C ASP A 494 4.17 21.64 -20.85
N GLU A 495 5.34 21.86 -20.26
CA GLU A 495 6.05 23.15 -20.29
C GLU A 495 6.79 23.46 -21.61
N LYS A 496 6.73 22.58 -22.61
CA LYS A 496 7.38 22.73 -23.94
C LYS A 496 8.72 23.47 -23.91
N GLY A 497 9.66 23.03 -23.06
CA GLY A 497 11.06 23.40 -23.10
C GLY A 497 11.45 24.68 -22.35
N SER A 498 11.96 24.48 -21.13
CA SER A 498 13.08 25.25 -20.60
C SER A 498 13.83 24.39 -19.57
N GLY A 499 14.94 23.77 -20.01
CA GLY A 499 15.89 23.05 -19.15
C GLY A 499 15.62 21.56 -18.90
N ASP A 500 16.42 20.71 -19.55
CA ASP A 500 16.87 19.36 -19.14
C ASP A 500 15.99 18.12 -19.12
N VAL A 501 14.68 18.17 -19.34
CA VAL A 501 13.96 16.95 -19.76
C VAL A 501 12.95 17.32 -20.83
N ARG A 502 13.27 16.98 -22.07
CA ARG A 502 12.35 17.08 -23.22
C ARG A 502 11.83 15.68 -23.55
N ILE A 503 10.54 15.45 -23.37
CA ILE A 503 9.84 14.34 -24.03
C ILE A 503 9.44 14.83 -25.44
N TYR A 504 10.34 14.66 -26.41
CA TYR A 504 10.00 14.64 -27.82
C TYR A 504 10.65 13.41 -28.43
#